data_AF-A0AAP2G4X8-F1
#
_entry.id   AF-A0AAP2G4X8-F1
#
_cell.length_a   1.000
_cell.length_b   1.000
_cell.length_c   1.000
_cell.angle_alpha   90.00
_cell.angle_beta   90.00
_cell.angle_gamma   90.00
#
_symmetry.space_group_name_H-M   'P 1'
#
loop_
_entity.id
_entity.type
_entity.pdbx_description
1 polymer ?
#
loop_
_entity_poly.entity_id
_entity_poly.type
_entity_poly.pdbx_seq_one_letter_code
_entity_poly.pdbx_strand_id
1 'polypeptide(L)'
;MTDRPKTMPGMMPDDMPDAMPDALNEAELDRWLEELALEARHATPEPSAELYARVLGDAEAVQAGIAQQAAAVVPARPVETRPWWMTVLASIGGGPGVAGLCTAMVAGIWFGYSPPDALSTSIDLSVLGGSTIDELVADDYLAIDDFLVDG
;
A
#
# COMPACT_ATOMS: atom_id res chain seq x y z
N MET A 1 56.53 -12.82 19.67
CA MET A 1 56.43 -14.26 19.38
C MET A 1 55.61 -14.91 20.49
N THR A 2 54.29 -14.90 20.36
CA THR A 2 53.48 -16.07 19.96
C THR A 2 52.94 -16.76 21.21
N ASP A 3 51.78 -16.30 21.68
CA ASP A 3 50.91 -17.19 22.47
C ASP A 3 49.51 -17.11 21.87
N ARG A 4 49.08 -18.24 21.30
CA ARG A 4 47.83 -18.39 20.54
C ARG A 4 46.66 -18.41 21.52
N PRO A 5 45.52 -17.75 21.25
CA PRO A 5 44.33 -17.98 22.05
C PRO A 5 43.86 -19.42 21.84
N LYS A 6 43.73 -20.14 22.96
CA LYS A 6 43.07 -21.44 23.07
C LYS A 6 41.69 -21.39 22.39
N THR A 7 41.59 -22.07 21.25
CA THR A 7 40.32 -22.36 20.58
C THR A 7 39.56 -23.36 21.45
N MET A 8 38.45 -22.92 22.06
CA MET A 8 37.44 -23.85 22.56
C MET A 8 36.76 -24.46 21.32
N PRO A 9 36.78 -25.78 21.14
CA PRO A 9 36.08 -26.41 20.02
C PRO A 9 34.58 -26.30 20.26
N GLY A 10 33.88 -25.54 19.40
CA GLY A 10 32.43 -25.69 19.23
C GLY A 10 31.52 -24.52 19.59
N MET A 11 32.01 -23.28 19.76
CA MET A 11 31.11 -22.12 19.81
C MET A 11 31.72 -20.95 19.04
N MET A 12 31.14 -20.64 17.88
CA MET A 12 31.54 -19.52 17.02
C MET A 12 31.19 -18.20 17.72
N PRO A 13 32.09 -17.19 17.69
CA PRO A 13 31.76 -15.82 18.05
C PRO A 13 30.76 -15.13 17.10
N ASP A 14 30.41 -15.78 15.98
CA ASP A 14 29.57 -15.26 14.89
C ASP A 14 28.06 -15.21 15.20
N ASP A 15 27.61 -15.72 16.36
CA ASP A 15 26.19 -15.74 16.73
C ASP A 15 25.71 -14.42 17.41
N MET A 16 26.52 -13.37 17.39
CA MET A 16 26.07 -12.01 17.72
C MET A 16 25.84 -11.25 16.41
N PRO A 17 24.63 -10.75 16.09
CA PRO A 17 24.43 -9.84 14.96
C PRO A 17 25.06 -8.48 15.29
N ASP A 18 26.38 -8.44 15.28
CA ASP A 18 27.20 -7.26 15.45
C ASP A 18 27.22 -6.45 14.14
N ALA A 19 26.67 -5.23 14.24
CA ALA A 19 26.74 -4.14 13.26
C ALA A 19 26.01 -4.36 11.93
N MET A 20 25.22 -3.34 11.55
CA MET A 20 24.70 -3.15 10.20
C MET A 20 25.86 -3.30 9.20
N PRO A 21 25.81 -4.30 8.29
CA PRO A 21 26.83 -4.45 7.28
C PRO A 21 26.91 -3.19 6.41
N ASP A 22 28.08 -2.55 6.41
CA ASP A 22 28.35 -1.33 5.66
C ASP A 22 28.32 -1.68 4.16
N ALA A 23 27.18 -1.40 3.52
CA ALA A 23 26.85 -1.63 2.11
C ALA A 23 26.50 -3.08 1.67
N LEU A 24 25.31 -3.55 2.06
CA LEU A 24 24.65 -4.68 1.39
C LEU A 24 24.08 -4.28 0.02
N ASN A 25 24.14 -5.19 -0.95
CA ASN A 25 23.30 -5.05 -2.14
C ASN A 25 21.81 -5.30 -1.80
N GLU A 26 20.89 -4.89 -2.68
CA GLU A 26 19.44 -5.00 -2.45
C GLU A 26 19.00 -6.43 -2.09
N ALA A 27 19.55 -7.43 -2.77
CA ALA A 27 19.25 -8.84 -2.53
C ALA A 27 19.81 -9.39 -1.19
N GLU A 28 20.88 -8.80 -0.68
CA GLU A 28 21.43 -9.10 0.65
C GLU A 28 20.65 -8.39 1.75
N LEU A 29 20.23 -7.15 1.51
CA LEU A 29 19.38 -6.38 2.41
C LEU A 29 18.03 -7.07 2.61
N ASP A 30 17.39 -7.52 1.53
CA ASP A 30 16.10 -8.22 1.61
C ASP A 30 16.21 -9.51 2.43
N ARG A 31 17.24 -10.32 2.18
CA ARG A 31 17.48 -11.55 2.96
C ARG A 31 17.74 -11.25 4.43
N TRP A 32 18.52 -10.22 4.73
CA TRP A 32 18.79 -9.81 6.10
C TRP A 32 17.52 -9.32 6.81
N LEU A 33 16.64 -8.57 6.13
CA LEU A 33 15.34 -8.15 6.67
C LEU A 33 14.40 -9.34 6.89
N GLU A 34 14.37 -10.29 5.96
CA GLU A 34 13.57 -11.52 6.09
C GLU A 34 14.00 -12.35 7.30
N GLU A 35 15.32 -12.53 7.49
CA GLU A 35 15.88 -13.24 8.65
C GLU A 35 15.52 -12.55 9.97
N LEU A 36 15.67 -11.22 10.06
CA LEU A 36 15.25 -10.45 11.23
C LEU A 36 13.74 -10.56 11.50
N ALA A 37 12.92 -10.51 10.44
CA ALA A 37 11.47 -10.62 10.57
C ALA A 37 11.03 -12.02 11.01
N LEU A 38 11.78 -13.06 10.63
CA LEU A 38 11.53 -14.45 11.04
C LEU A 38 11.89 -14.64 12.51
N GLU A 39 13.05 -14.15 12.94
CA GLU A 39 13.49 -14.18 14.34
C GLU A 39 12.52 -13.42 15.26
N ALA A 40 12.09 -12.22 14.87
CA ALA A 40 11.14 -11.41 15.64
C ALA A 40 9.77 -12.08 15.82
N ARG A 41 9.36 -13.00 14.94
CA ARG A 41 8.11 -13.78 15.11
C ARG A 41 8.26 -14.87 16.15
N HIS A 42 9.46 -15.43 16.32
CA HIS A 42 9.73 -16.48 17.29
C HIS A 42 10.02 -15.91 18.68
N ALA A 43 10.66 -14.75 18.75
CA ALA A 43 10.87 -14.01 19.98
C ALA A 43 9.73 -13.00 20.19
N THR A 44 8.63 -13.43 20.82
CA THR A 44 7.61 -12.49 21.35
C THR A 44 7.88 -12.25 22.84
N PRO A 45 8.77 -11.30 23.21
CA PRO A 45 8.92 -10.91 24.60
C PRO A 45 7.62 -10.27 25.09
N GLU A 46 7.10 -10.75 26.22
CA GLU A 46 5.93 -10.16 26.84
C GLU A 46 6.29 -8.75 27.35
N PRO A 47 5.59 -7.69 26.90
CA PRO A 47 5.86 -6.34 27.37
C PRO A 47 5.60 -6.23 28.87
N SER A 48 6.39 -5.40 29.56
CA SER A 48 6.20 -5.21 31.00
C SER A 48 4.83 -4.60 31.28
N ALA A 49 4.21 -4.98 32.40
CA ALA A 49 2.91 -4.44 32.81
C ALA A 49 2.91 -2.90 32.92
N GLU A 50 4.06 -2.30 33.30
CA GLU A 50 4.22 -0.85 33.35
C GLU A 50 4.16 -0.21 31.95
N LEU A 51 4.84 -0.80 30.96
CA LEU A 51 4.77 -0.33 29.58
C LEU A 51 3.34 -0.43 29.06
N TYR A 52 2.68 -1.56 29.33
CA TYR A 52 1.29 -1.77 28.91
C TYR A 52 0.35 -0.71 29.50
N ALA A 53 0.48 -0.41 30.79
CA ALA A 53 -0.31 0.64 31.45
C ALA A 53 -0.06 2.03 30.84
N ARG A 54 1.19 2.35 30.47
CA ARG A 54 1.52 3.62 29.81
C ARG A 54 0.94 3.70 28.40
N VAL A 55 1.03 2.61 27.62
CA VAL A 55 0.45 2.55 26.27
C VAL A 55 -1.06 2.69 26.31
N LEU A 56 -1.73 2.03 27.26
CA LEU A 56 -3.18 2.17 27.43
C LEU A 56 -3.56 3.60 27.83
N GLY A 57 -2.83 4.22 28.76
CA GLY A 57 -3.08 5.62 29.14
C GLY A 57 -2.87 6.61 27.99
N ASP A 58 -1.85 6.39 27.16
CA ASP A 58 -1.61 7.20 25.95
C ASP A 58 -2.73 7.00 24.91
N ALA A 59 -3.13 5.74 24.68
CA ALA A 59 -4.22 5.42 23.77
C ALA A 59 -5.54 6.06 24.21
N GLU A 60 -5.86 6.05 25.50
CA GLU A 60 -7.05 6.73 26.05
C GLU A 60 -6.99 8.25 25.80
N ALA A 61 -5.82 8.88 26.00
CA ALA A 61 -5.64 10.31 25.75
C ALA A 61 -5.84 10.66 24.26
N VAL A 62 -5.28 9.84 23.36
CA VAL A 62 -5.46 10.00 21.90
C VAL A 62 -6.93 9.80 21.51
N GLN A 63 -7.59 8.76 22.02
CA GLN A 63 -9.01 8.50 21.75
C GLN A 63 -9.90 9.64 22.22
N ALA A 64 -9.63 10.19 23.41
CA ALA A 64 -10.33 11.36 23.92
C ALA A 64 -10.13 12.59 23.02
N GLY A 65 -8.91 12.82 22.53
CA GLY A 65 -8.61 13.90 21.59
C GLY A 65 -9.35 13.77 20.26
N ILE A 66 -9.42 12.56 19.70
CA ILE A 66 -10.18 12.26 18.48
C ILE A 66 -11.68 12.49 18.71
N ALA A 67 -12.22 12.01 19.83
CA ALA A 67 -13.63 12.20 20.18
C ALA A 67 -13.99 13.68 20.38
N GLN A 68 -13.10 14.45 21.00
CA GLN A 68 -13.25 15.90 21.17
C GLN A 68 -13.21 16.64 19.83
N GLN A 69 -12.33 16.26 18.91
CA GLN A 69 -12.29 16.83 17.56
C GLN A 69 -13.55 16.49 16.75
N ALA A 70 -14.06 15.25 16.88
CA ALA A 70 -15.33 14.85 16.28
C ALA A 70 -16.51 15.64 16.87
N ALA A 71 -16.50 15.93 18.17
CA ALA A 71 -17.50 16.76 18.84
C ALA A 71 -17.35 18.26 18.52
N ALA A 72 -16.15 18.72 18.14
CA ALA A 72 -15.88 20.10 17.75
C ALA A 72 -16.32 20.44 16.31
N VAL A 73 -16.94 19.51 15.58
CA VAL A 73 -17.65 19.78 14.34
C VAL A 73 -18.84 20.70 14.65
N VAL A 74 -18.58 22.00 14.53
CA VAL A 74 -19.44 23.20 14.42
C VAL A 74 -20.95 22.98 14.68
N PRO A 75 -21.62 23.81 15.50
CA PRO A 75 -23.07 23.72 15.69
C PRO A 75 -23.78 23.67 14.35
N ALA A 76 -24.65 22.67 14.17
CA ALA A 76 -25.32 22.37 12.92
C ALA A 76 -25.91 23.64 12.29
N ARG A 77 -25.21 24.19 11.29
CA ARG A 77 -25.84 25.03 10.28
C ARG A 77 -26.98 24.18 9.68
N PRO A 78 -28.18 24.75 9.44
CA PRO A 78 -29.29 24.00 8.87
C PRO A 78 -28.77 23.15 7.70
N VAL A 79 -29.10 21.86 7.74
CA VAL A 79 -28.64 20.86 6.77
C VAL A 79 -29.09 21.33 5.39
N GLU A 80 -28.23 22.05 4.68
CA GLU A 80 -28.35 22.17 3.25
C GLU A 80 -28.31 20.74 2.71
N THR A 81 -29.24 20.41 1.82
CA THR A 81 -29.37 19.07 1.24
C THR A 81 -28.04 18.65 0.66
N ARG A 82 -27.30 17.81 1.40
CA ARG A 82 -26.01 17.29 0.95
C ARG A 82 -26.23 16.56 -0.37
N PRO A 83 -25.43 16.84 -1.40
CA PRO A 83 -25.59 16.14 -2.66
C PRO A 83 -25.26 14.66 -2.48
N TRP A 84 -25.97 13.79 -3.20
CA TRP A 84 -25.92 12.33 -3.02
C TRP A 84 -24.51 11.73 -3.14
N TRP A 85 -23.66 12.32 -3.99
CA TRP A 85 -22.26 11.89 -4.17
C TRP A 85 -21.40 12.13 -2.92
N MET A 86 -21.74 13.14 -2.10
CA MET A 86 -21.04 13.40 -0.83
C MET A 86 -21.32 12.29 0.19
N THR A 87 -22.50 11.67 0.13
CA THR A 87 -22.84 10.51 0.96
C THR A 87 -22.01 9.29 0.57
N VAL A 88 -21.74 9.10 -0.73
CA VAL A 88 -20.85 8.04 -1.23
C VAL A 88 -19.41 8.26 -0.76
N LEU A 89 -18.90 9.48 -0.86
CA LEU A 89 -17.56 9.81 -0.36
C LEU A 89 -17.45 9.69 1.17
N ALA A 90 -18.53 10.01 1.90
CA ALA A 90 -18.59 9.78 3.34
C ALA A 90 -18.54 8.28 3.69
N SER A 91 -19.20 7.41 2.90
CA SER A 91 -19.12 5.95 3.08
C SER A 91 -17.75 5.35 2.77
N ILE A 92 -16.93 6.03 1.95
CA ILE A 92 -15.56 5.61 1.60
C ILE A 92 -14.55 6.01 2.70
N GLY A 93 -15.00 6.67 3.78
CA GLY A 93 -14.15 7.09 4.91
C GLY A 93 -13.89 8.60 4.97
N GLY A 94 -14.59 9.41 4.17
CA GLY A 94 -14.42 10.86 4.16
C GLY A 94 -13.08 11.30 3.59
N GLY A 95 -12.39 12.23 4.27
CA GLY A 95 -11.09 12.78 3.83
C GLY A 95 -10.02 11.73 3.46
N PRO A 96 -9.67 10.76 4.34
CA PRO A 96 -8.71 9.71 3.99
C PRO A 96 -9.21 8.79 2.88
N GLY A 97 -10.52 8.56 2.80
CA GLY A 97 -11.13 7.79 1.70
C GLY A 97 -10.94 8.44 0.34
N VAL A 98 -11.15 9.76 0.26
CA VAL A 98 -10.91 10.55 -0.96
C VAL A 98 -9.43 10.56 -1.34
N ALA A 99 -8.53 10.68 -0.35
CA ALA A 99 -7.10 10.61 -0.59
C ALA A 99 -6.70 9.26 -1.21
N GLY A 100 -7.21 8.15 -0.66
CA GLY A 100 -7.00 6.81 -1.23
C GLY A 100 -7.55 6.66 -2.66
N LEU A 101 -8.74 7.21 -2.94
CA LEU A 101 -9.32 7.22 -4.29
C LEU A 101 -8.44 8.00 -5.28
N CYS A 102 -7.91 9.17 -4.88
CA CYS A 102 -6.98 9.94 -5.70
C CYS A 102 -5.69 9.15 -5.98
N THR A 103 -5.11 8.50 -4.98
CA THR A 103 -3.92 7.67 -5.17
C THR A 103 -4.20 6.48 -6.09
N ALA A 104 -5.36 5.84 -5.98
CA ALA A 104 -5.77 4.77 -6.89
C ALA A 104 -5.92 5.23 -8.35
N MET A 105 -6.45 6.44 -8.58
CA MET A 105 -6.51 7.03 -9.93
C MET A 105 -5.10 7.27 -10.51
N VAL A 106 -4.19 7.84 -9.72
CA VAL A 106 -2.79 8.06 -10.13
C VAL A 106 -2.10 6.73 -10.43
N ALA A 107 -2.33 5.71 -9.60
CA ALA A 107 -1.82 4.36 -9.83
C ALA A 107 -2.38 3.76 -11.12
N GLY A 108 -3.68 3.92 -11.40
CA GLY A 108 -4.31 3.49 -12.65
C GLY A 108 -3.70 4.15 -13.88
N ILE A 109 -3.45 5.47 -13.83
CA ILE A 109 -2.76 6.21 -14.91
C ILE A 109 -1.34 5.66 -15.10
N TRP A 110 -0.62 5.42 -14.02
CA TRP A 110 0.74 4.86 -14.06
C TRP A 110 0.79 3.49 -14.74
N PHE A 111 -0.08 2.56 -14.33
CA PHE A 111 -0.16 1.22 -14.92
C PHE A 111 -0.70 1.22 -16.36
N GLY A 112 -1.56 2.17 -16.73
CA GLY A 112 -2.03 2.33 -18.10
C GLY A 112 -0.96 2.86 -19.07
N TYR A 113 -0.03 3.68 -18.57
CA TYR A 113 1.06 4.22 -19.39
C TYR A 113 2.21 3.22 -19.60
N SER A 114 2.56 2.45 -18.57
CA SER A 114 3.58 1.41 -18.65
C SER A 114 2.97 0.06 -18.30
N PRO A 115 2.29 -0.60 -19.26
CA PRO A 115 1.85 -1.97 -19.04
C PRO A 115 3.08 -2.83 -18.76
N PRO A 116 3.21 -3.46 -17.57
CA PRO A 116 4.31 -4.38 -17.31
C PRO A 116 4.31 -5.51 -18.36
N ASP A 117 5.50 -5.90 -18.83
CA ASP A 117 5.69 -6.98 -19.83
C ASP A 117 5.02 -8.32 -19.44
N ALA A 118 4.64 -8.50 -18.17
CA ALA A 118 3.86 -9.64 -17.70
C ALA A 118 2.40 -9.65 -18.23
N LEU A 119 1.78 -8.49 -18.50
CA LEU A 119 0.40 -8.41 -19.00
C LEU A 119 0.29 -8.78 -20.49
N SER A 120 1.34 -8.53 -21.28
CA SER A 120 1.36 -8.89 -22.71
C SER A 120 1.42 -10.40 -22.94
N THR A 121 1.93 -11.16 -21.96
CA THR A 121 2.00 -12.64 -22.03
C THR A 121 0.79 -13.32 -21.39
N SER A 122 0.13 -12.69 -20.41
CA SER A 122 -0.93 -13.31 -19.59
C SER A 122 -2.34 -13.01 -20.09
N ILE A 123 -2.55 -11.87 -20.74
CA ILE A 123 -3.82 -11.50 -21.37
C ILE A 123 -3.72 -11.93 -22.83
N ASP A 124 -3.79 -13.24 -23.06
CA ASP A 124 -4.03 -13.77 -24.38
C ASP A 124 -5.38 -13.18 -24.86
N LEU A 125 -5.32 -12.39 -25.94
CA LEU A 125 -6.46 -11.70 -26.56
C LEU A 125 -7.61 -12.67 -26.94
N SER A 126 -7.35 -13.97 -26.88
CA SER A 126 -8.34 -15.05 -27.03
C SER A 126 -9.43 -15.04 -25.95
N VAL A 127 -9.16 -14.54 -24.74
CA VAL A 127 -10.13 -14.52 -23.63
C VAL A 127 -11.12 -13.35 -23.75
N LEU A 128 -10.73 -12.25 -24.40
CA LEU A 128 -11.55 -11.04 -24.51
C LEU A 128 -12.45 -11.02 -25.76
N GLY A 129 -12.48 -12.10 -26.54
CA GLY A 129 -13.28 -12.17 -27.77
C GLY A 129 -12.76 -11.16 -28.79
N GLY A 130 -11.68 -11.51 -29.49
CA GLY A 130 -11.02 -10.64 -30.45
C GLY A 130 -11.97 -10.09 -31.52
N SER A 131 -12.45 -8.88 -31.31
CA SER A 131 -12.44 -7.84 -32.34
C SER A 131 -11.32 -6.88 -31.95
N THR A 132 -10.37 -6.70 -32.86
CA THR A 132 -9.37 -5.65 -32.70
C THR A 132 -10.11 -4.33 -32.59
N ILE A 133 -9.72 -3.49 -31.63
CA ILE A 133 -10.27 -2.13 -31.43
C ILE A 133 -10.18 -1.31 -32.73
N ASP A 134 -9.27 -1.69 -33.62
CA ASP A 134 -9.10 -1.18 -34.99
C ASP A 134 -10.36 -1.34 -35.88
N GLU A 135 -11.12 -2.43 -35.71
CA GLU A 135 -12.33 -2.71 -36.51
C GLU A 135 -13.56 -1.95 -35.98
N LEU A 136 -13.66 -1.77 -34.65
CA LEU A 136 -14.76 -1.02 -34.02
C LEU A 136 -14.66 0.49 -34.30
N VAL A 137 -13.43 1.00 -34.42
CA VAL A 137 -13.17 2.41 -34.71
C VAL A 137 -13.34 2.70 -36.20
N ALA A 138 -12.94 1.78 -37.09
CA ALA A 138 -13.11 1.95 -38.53
C ALA A 138 -14.58 1.94 -38.98
N ASP A 139 -15.42 1.05 -38.42
CA ASP A 139 -16.85 0.98 -38.78
C ASP A 139 -17.64 2.20 -38.29
N ASP A 140 -17.30 2.76 -37.12
CA ASP A 140 -17.98 3.94 -36.56
C ASP A 140 -17.67 5.22 -37.35
N TYR A 141 -16.44 5.36 -37.87
CA TYR A 141 -16.09 6.51 -38.71
C TYR A 141 -16.79 6.48 -40.07
N LEU A 142 -16.94 5.31 -40.70
CA LEU A 142 -17.64 5.19 -41.97
C LEU A 142 -19.16 5.45 -41.83
N ALA A 143 -19.76 5.08 -40.70
CA ALA A 143 -21.18 5.32 -40.43
C ALA A 143 -21.50 6.80 -40.20
N ILE A 144 -20.59 7.55 -39.58
CA ILE A 144 -20.77 8.99 -39.31
C ILE A 144 -20.65 9.81 -40.60
N ASP A 145 -19.72 9.46 -41.49
CA ASP A 145 -19.55 10.16 -42.77
C ASP A 145 -20.72 9.90 -43.73
N ASP A 146 -21.28 8.68 -43.77
CA ASP A 146 -22.45 8.33 -44.59
C ASP A 146 -23.71 9.09 -44.13
N PHE A 147 -23.93 9.18 -42.82
CA PHE A 147 -25.03 9.97 -42.23
C PHE A 147 -24.93 11.47 -42.54
N LEU A 148 -23.72 12.00 -42.71
CA LEU A 148 -23.48 13.42 -43.00
C LEU A 148 -23.60 13.74 -44.51
N VAL A 149 -23.48 12.73 -45.37
CA VAL A 149 -23.54 12.87 -46.84
C VAL A 149 -24.97 12.70 -47.37
N ASP A 150 -25.79 11.88 -46.73
CA ASP A 150 -27.17 11.58 -47.16
C ASP A 150 -28.29 12.23 -46.29
N GLY A 151 -27.92 13.19 -45.44
CA GLY A 151 -28.82 13.99 -44.59
C GLY A 151 -29.21 15.36 -45.17
#